data_AF-A0A409XGN1-F1
#
_entry.id   AF-A0A409XGN1-F1
#
_cell.length_a   1.000
_cell.length_b   1.000
_cell.length_c   1.000
_cell.angle_alpha   90.00
_cell.angle_beta   90.00
_cell.angle_gamma   90.00
#
_symmetry.space_group_name_H-M   'P 1'
#
loop_
_entity.id
_entity.type
_entity.pdbx_description
1 polymer ?
#
loop_
_entity_poly.entity_id
_entity_poly.type
_entity_poly.pdbx_seq_one_letter_code
_entity_poly.pdbx_strand_id
1 'polypeptide(L)'
;GLPPINLLLRRLSEQADYQFATLTPTHPVRAFLSRFNCGTIAPHPSLSIQTMSEPEIFRTSGTLFESDTNVLALTETLLPMNPLSRLGVRLMDRFADQVHFDDCKISRGDADKELKQRTKHLDKLRDKISENIGTYYAGTDASLPLSGRYQAMAASILFSGGVERWCARHVAGKVTAPDAELYAI
;
A
#
# COMPACT_ATOMS: atom_id res chain seq x y z
N GLY A 1 26.08 14.31 14.80
CA GLY A 1 26.85 13.81 13.65
C GLY A 1 26.18 12.57 13.12
N LEU A 2 26.14 12.38 11.80
CA LEU A 2 25.61 11.15 11.22
C LEU A 2 26.52 9.96 11.60
N PRO A 3 25.95 8.77 11.86
CA PRO A 3 26.75 7.57 12.07
C PRO A 3 27.63 7.30 10.85
N PRO A 4 28.86 6.77 11.04
CA PRO A 4 29.66 6.20 9.97
C PRO A 4 28.83 5.23 9.09
N ILE A 5 29.03 5.29 7.77
CA ILE A 5 28.22 4.55 6.79
C ILE A 5 28.22 3.04 7.04
N ASN A 6 29.33 2.49 7.51
CA ASN A 6 29.46 1.07 7.86
C ASN A 6 28.55 0.67 9.04
N LEU A 7 28.39 1.54 10.04
CA LEU A 7 27.48 1.30 11.16
C LEU A 7 26.01 1.42 10.74
N LEU A 8 25.72 2.32 9.80
CA LEU A 8 24.38 2.44 9.23
C LEU A 8 23.99 1.20 8.42
N LEU A 9 24.88 0.73 7.53
CA LEU A 9 24.66 -0.48 6.73
C LEU A 9 24.51 -1.72 7.61
N ARG A 10 25.33 -1.84 8.65
CA ARG A 10 25.21 -2.93 9.63
C ARG A 10 23.84 -2.90 10.32
N ARG A 11 23.40 -1.74 10.81
CA ARG A 11 22.09 -1.61 11.45
C ARG A 11 20.95 -1.92 10.48
N LEU A 12 21.04 -1.51 9.22
CA LEU A 12 20.03 -1.83 8.20
C LEU A 12 19.96 -3.33 7.92
N SER A 13 21.11 -4.00 7.85
CA SER A 13 21.18 -5.46 7.71
C SER A 13 20.55 -6.17 8.90
N GLU A 14 20.91 -5.76 10.12
CA GLU A 14 20.35 -6.33 11.36
C GLU A 14 18.83 -6.07 11.45
N GLN A 15 18.34 -4.93 10.96
CA GLN A 15 16.90 -4.62 10.92
C GLN A 15 16.13 -5.39 9.83
N ALA A 16 16.80 -5.79 8.74
CA ALA A 16 16.17 -6.53 7.66
C ALA A 16 15.65 -7.89 8.14
N ASP A 17 16.39 -8.55 9.04
CA ASP A 17 16.00 -9.85 9.61
C ASP A 17 14.69 -9.79 10.40
N TYR A 18 14.45 -8.67 11.08
CA TYR A 18 13.24 -8.49 11.87
C TYR A 18 12.02 -8.08 11.02
N GLN A 19 12.18 -7.77 9.73
CA GLN A 19 11.04 -7.46 8.85
C GLN A 19 10.06 -8.64 8.76
N PHE A 20 10.54 -9.88 8.92
CA PHE A 20 9.70 -11.07 8.97
C PHE A 20 8.67 -11.02 10.11
N ALA A 21 8.98 -10.38 11.23
CA ALA A 21 8.04 -10.20 12.34
C ALA A 21 6.82 -9.37 11.92
N THR A 22 6.97 -8.47 10.94
CA THR A 22 5.92 -7.59 10.45
C THR A 22 5.00 -8.25 9.41
N LEU A 23 5.37 -9.43 8.89
CA LEU A 23 4.56 -10.17 7.92
C LEU A 23 3.25 -10.64 8.57
N THR A 24 2.16 -10.65 7.81
CA THR A 24 0.89 -11.21 8.29
C THR A 24 1.03 -12.70 8.62
N PRO A 25 0.23 -13.26 9.56
CA PRO A 25 0.28 -14.68 9.91
C PRO A 25 0.01 -15.65 8.75
N THR A 26 -0.60 -15.15 7.67
CA THR A 26 -0.94 -15.90 6.45
C THR A 26 0.04 -15.63 5.29
N HIS A 27 1.12 -14.88 5.52
CA HIS A 27 2.07 -14.53 4.47
C HIS A 27 2.80 -15.79 3.96
N PRO A 28 2.92 -16.02 2.63
CA PRO A 28 3.44 -17.27 2.07
C PRO A 28 4.88 -17.58 2.49
N VAL A 29 5.70 -16.55 2.71
CA VAL A 29 7.08 -16.74 3.19
C VAL A 29 7.13 -17.38 4.58
N ARG A 30 6.09 -17.21 5.41
CA ARG A 30 6.01 -17.86 6.72
C ARG A 30 5.91 -19.39 6.64
N ALA A 31 5.50 -19.94 5.49
CA ALA A 31 5.46 -21.40 5.30
C ALA A 31 6.85 -22.05 5.33
N PHE A 32 7.92 -21.27 5.09
CA PHE A 32 9.29 -21.77 5.13
C PHE A 32 9.94 -21.68 6.52
N LEU A 33 9.34 -20.93 7.45
CA LEU A 33 9.89 -20.69 8.78
C LEU A 33 9.69 -21.89 9.72
N SER A 34 10.32 -21.86 10.89
CA SER A 34 10.10 -22.87 11.92
C SER A 34 8.68 -22.80 12.49
N ARG A 35 8.29 -23.84 13.23
CA ARG A 35 6.98 -23.94 13.89
C ARG A 35 6.61 -22.73 14.76
N PHE A 36 7.60 -22.00 15.26
CA PHE A 36 7.38 -20.86 16.15
C PHE A 36 7.03 -19.59 15.37
N ASN A 37 7.50 -19.48 14.12
CA ASN A 37 7.36 -18.29 13.30
C ASN A 37 6.43 -18.48 12.09
N CYS A 38 5.96 -19.70 11.82
CA CYS A 38 5.06 -19.99 10.70
C CYS A 38 3.66 -19.36 10.86
N GLY A 39 3.28 -18.93 12.06
CA GLY A 39 1.98 -18.31 12.30
C GLY A 39 0.84 -19.31 12.10
N THR A 40 -0.14 -18.96 11.25
CA THR A 40 -1.32 -19.81 10.98
C THR A 40 -1.23 -20.57 9.65
N ILE A 41 -0.15 -20.40 8.88
CA ILE A 41 0.01 -21.06 7.58
C ILE A 41 0.55 -22.49 7.77
N ALA A 42 0.14 -23.41 6.89
CA ALA A 42 0.73 -24.73 6.85
C ALA A 42 2.21 -24.64 6.40
N PRO A 43 3.14 -25.32 7.08
CA PRO A 43 4.54 -25.38 6.65
C PRO A 43 4.67 -25.96 5.24
N HIS A 44 5.65 -25.46 4.48
CA HIS A 44 5.97 -26.02 3.18
C HIS A 44 6.52 -27.45 3.36
N PRO A 45 5.99 -28.45 2.64
CA PRO A 45 6.25 -29.87 2.93
C PRO A 45 7.70 -30.32 2.74
N SER A 46 8.50 -29.59 1.96
CA SER A 46 9.88 -29.96 1.65
C SER A 46 10.94 -28.87 1.84
N LEU A 47 10.52 -27.63 2.10
CA LEU A 47 11.43 -26.46 2.14
C LEU A 47 11.27 -25.66 3.43
N SER A 48 10.43 -26.12 4.35
CA SER A 48 10.32 -25.49 5.66
C SER A 48 11.51 -25.88 6.53
N ILE A 49 12.03 -24.92 7.30
CA ILE A 49 13.00 -25.18 8.37
C ILE A 49 12.48 -26.28 9.30
N GLN A 50 11.16 -26.35 9.54
CA GLN A 50 10.56 -27.40 10.37
C GLN A 50 10.79 -28.82 9.83
N THR A 51 10.96 -28.97 8.52
CA THR A 51 11.17 -30.29 7.88
C THR A 51 12.64 -30.70 7.83
N MET A 52 13.56 -29.80 8.21
CA MET A 52 14.99 -30.07 8.22
C MET A 52 15.44 -30.70 9.54
N SER A 53 16.48 -31.53 9.47
CA SER A 53 17.16 -32.06 10.64
C SER A 53 18.07 -31.01 11.29
N GLU A 54 18.37 -31.16 12.59
CA GLU A 54 19.28 -30.24 13.29
C GLU A 54 20.63 -30.04 12.58
N PRO A 55 21.33 -31.10 12.09
CA PRO A 55 22.58 -30.92 11.37
C PRO A 55 22.44 -30.10 10.08
N GLU A 56 21.31 -30.22 9.38
CA GLU A 56 21.03 -29.44 8.17
C GLU A 56 20.79 -27.97 8.51
N ILE A 57 20.04 -27.69 9.59
CA ILE A 57 19.83 -26.33 10.09
C ILE A 57 21.16 -25.67 10.45
N PHE A 58 22.06 -26.36 11.17
CA PHE A 58 23.37 -25.80 11.54
C PHE A 58 24.31 -25.58 10.35
N ARG A 59 24.13 -26.34 9.26
CA ARG A 59 24.97 -26.21 8.04
C ARG A 59 24.41 -25.23 7.01
N THR A 60 23.15 -24.82 7.17
CA THR A 60 22.48 -23.93 6.23
C THR A 60 22.49 -22.52 6.79
N SER A 61 23.02 -21.58 6.01
CA SER A 61 23.07 -20.15 6.36
C SER A 61 22.30 -19.34 5.34
N GLY A 62 21.80 -18.19 5.77
CA GLY A 62 21.10 -17.25 4.90
C GLY A 62 20.02 -16.49 5.66
N THR A 63 19.51 -15.45 5.02
CA THR A 63 18.58 -14.47 5.62
C THR A 63 17.36 -15.13 6.25
N LEU A 64 16.83 -16.21 5.67
CA LEU A 64 15.65 -16.89 6.21
C LEU A 64 15.93 -17.59 7.55
N PHE A 65 17.10 -18.23 7.71
CA PHE A 65 17.52 -18.88 8.94
C PHE A 65 17.93 -17.86 10.02
N GLU A 66 18.65 -16.83 9.60
CA GLU A 66 19.03 -15.71 10.47
C GLU A 66 17.78 -15.01 11.00
N SER A 67 16.80 -14.73 10.12
CA SER A 67 15.52 -14.14 10.51
C SER A 67 14.70 -15.05 11.42
N ASP A 68 14.60 -16.35 11.12
CA ASP A 68 13.87 -17.31 11.96
C ASP A 68 14.43 -17.38 13.39
N THR A 69 15.76 -17.28 13.51
CA THR A 69 16.45 -17.26 14.80
C THR A 69 16.29 -15.90 15.50
N ASN A 70 16.54 -14.81 14.79
CA ASN A 70 16.60 -13.46 15.35
C ASN A 70 15.21 -12.96 15.76
N VAL A 71 14.14 -13.30 15.01
CA VAL A 71 12.77 -12.90 15.34
C VAL A 71 12.34 -13.37 16.73
N LEU A 72 12.85 -14.51 17.22
CA LEU A 72 12.56 -14.98 18.57
C LEU A 72 13.19 -14.11 19.67
N ALA A 73 14.27 -13.40 19.37
CA ALA A 73 14.94 -12.48 20.28
C ALA A 73 14.34 -11.05 20.23
N LEU A 74 13.39 -10.79 19.33
CA LEU A 74 12.77 -9.48 19.17
C LEU A 74 11.84 -9.17 20.36
N THR A 75 12.21 -8.16 21.15
CA THR A 75 11.43 -7.68 22.30
C THR A 75 10.54 -6.48 21.96
N GLU A 76 10.87 -5.74 20.90
CA GLU A 76 10.16 -4.56 20.46
C GLU A 76 9.09 -4.92 19.43
N THR A 77 7.94 -4.23 19.48
CA THR A 77 6.93 -4.36 18.42
C THR A 77 7.35 -3.51 17.23
N LEU A 78 7.72 -4.18 16.13
CA LEU A 78 7.99 -3.51 14.86
C LEU A 78 6.70 -3.29 14.08
N LEU A 79 6.47 -2.05 13.66
CA LEU A 79 5.38 -1.74 12.75
C LEU A 79 5.80 -2.02 11.30
N PRO A 80 4.95 -2.65 10.46
CA PRO A 80 5.26 -2.91 9.05
C PRO A 80 5.64 -1.66 8.26
N MET A 81 5.08 -0.51 8.65
CA MET A 81 5.53 0.80 8.21
C MET A 81 5.63 1.75 9.39
N ASN A 82 6.68 2.56 9.41
CA ASN A 82 6.74 3.71 10.29
C ASN A 82 5.53 4.62 9.99
N PRO A 83 4.76 5.07 11.00
CA PRO A 83 3.65 6.01 10.80
C PRO A 83 4.03 7.25 9.97
N LEU A 84 5.26 7.77 10.12
CA LEU A 84 5.80 8.90 9.37
C LEU A 84 6.21 8.58 7.92
N SER A 85 6.18 7.30 7.57
CA SER A 85 6.43 6.78 6.22
C SER A 85 5.16 6.34 5.52
N ARG A 86 3.97 6.49 6.14
CA ARG A 86 2.70 6.29 5.44
C ARG A 86 2.57 7.31 4.31
N LEU A 87 2.14 6.84 3.15
CA LEU A 87 1.80 7.69 2.01
C LEU A 87 0.83 8.81 2.45
N GLY A 88 1.10 10.03 2.01
CA GLY A 88 0.28 11.21 2.31
C GLY A 88 0.56 11.92 3.65
N VAL A 89 1.10 11.25 4.68
CA VAL A 89 1.34 11.88 6.00
C VAL A 89 2.26 13.09 5.87
N ARG A 90 3.39 12.94 5.16
CA ARG A 90 4.32 14.05 4.95
C ARG A 90 3.80 15.15 4.02
N LEU A 91 2.81 14.85 3.17
CA LEU A 91 2.23 15.83 2.26
C LEU A 91 1.42 16.84 3.06
N MET A 92 0.50 16.35 3.90
CA MET A 92 -0.30 17.19 4.78
C MET A 92 0.55 17.89 5.83
N ASP A 93 1.55 17.22 6.40
CA ASP A 93 2.42 17.83 7.42
C ASP A 93 3.24 19.02 6.88
N ARG A 94 3.63 19.00 5.59
CA ARG A 94 4.53 20.00 5.00
C ARG A 94 3.83 21.05 4.14
N PHE A 95 2.68 20.70 3.58
CA PHE A 95 1.99 21.52 2.58
C PHE A 95 0.49 21.63 2.90
N ALA A 96 0.11 21.60 4.18
CA ALA A 96 -1.28 21.75 4.61
C ALA A 96 -1.96 22.99 4.00
N ASP A 97 -1.20 24.07 3.81
CA ASP A 97 -1.64 25.33 3.22
C ASP A 97 -1.92 25.23 1.71
N GLN A 98 -1.39 24.21 1.04
CA GLN A 98 -1.55 23.98 -0.40
C GLN A 98 -2.56 22.86 -0.72
N VAL A 99 -2.99 22.08 0.28
CA VAL A 99 -3.98 21.01 0.09
C VAL A 99 -5.36 21.52 0.48
N HIS A 100 -6.28 21.50 -0.47
CA HIS A 100 -7.66 21.90 -0.28
C HIS A 100 -8.59 20.71 -0.56
N PHE A 101 -9.41 20.36 0.43
CA PHE A 101 -10.48 19.38 0.26
C PHE A 101 -11.78 20.10 -0.11
N ASP A 102 -12.38 19.68 -1.22
CA ASP A 102 -13.68 20.16 -1.67
C ASP A 102 -14.71 19.03 -1.53
N ASP A 103 -15.13 18.79 -0.29
CA ASP A 103 -16.11 17.76 0.07
C ASP A 103 -17.55 18.28 -0.14
N CYS A 104 -18.31 17.64 -1.04
CA CYS A 104 -19.71 17.97 -1.27
C CYS A 104 -20.61 16.85 -0.71
N LYS A 105 -21.38 17.16 0.34
CA LYS A 105 -22.41 16.26 0.86
C LYS A 105 -23.73 16.56 0.17
N ILE A 106 -24.22 15.60 -0.61
CA ILE A 106 -25.49 15.71 -1.33
C ILE A 106 -26.62 15.22 -0.44
N SER A 107 -27.60 16.08 -0.19
CA SER A 107 -28.81 15.77 0.56
C SER A 107 -29.77 14.91 -0.26
N ARG A 108 -30.44 13.95 0.39
CA ARG A 108 -31.45 13.09 -0.26
C ARG A 108 -32.65 13.85 -0.82
N GLY A 109 -32.97 15.03 -0.28
CA GLY A 109 -34.20 15.77 -0.61
C GLY A 109 -34.12 16.61 -1.90
N ASP A 110 -32.94 17.12 -2.27
CA ASP A 110 -32.74 18.00 -3.44
C ASP A 110 -31.55 17.53 -4.30
N ALA A 111 -31.28 16.22 -4.27
CA ALA A 111 -30.09 15.61 -4.86
C ALA A 111 -29.87 16.01 -6.33
N ASP A 112 -30.93 16.07 -7.13
CA ASP A 112 -30.85 16.42 -8.54
C ASP A 112 -30.34 17.84 -8.78
N LYS A 113 -30.82 18.81 -7.98
CA LYS A 113 -30.41 20.20 -8.10
C LYS A 113 -29.00 20.39 -7.56
N GLU A 114 -28.69 19.77 -6.43
CA GLU A 114 -27.36 19.80 -5.82
C GLU A 114 -26.32 19.16 -6.74
N LEU A 115 -26.64 18.02 -7.38
CA LEU A 115 -25.81 17.39 -8.40
C LEU A 115 -25.56 18.34 -9.57
N LYS A 116 -26.60 18.96 -10.12
CA LYS A 116 -26.45 19.94 -11.23
C LYS A 116 -25.58 21.13 -10.83
N GLN A 117 -25.72 21.63 -9.61
CA GLN A 117 -24.87 22.71 -9.10
C GLN A 117 -23.43 22.24 -8.92
N ARG A 118 -23.22 21.03 -8.40
CA ARG A 118 -21.91 20.43 -8.21
C ARG A 118 -21.19 20.21 -9.54
N THR A 119 -21.88 19.67 -10.54
CA THR A 119 -21.34 19.51 -11.90
C THR A 119 -20.88 20.86 -12.46
N LYS A 120 -21.73 21.90 -12.39
CA LYS A 120 -21.36 23.25 -12.85
C LYS A 120 -20.14 23.83 -12.12
N HIS A 121 -19.99 23.55 -10.83
CA HIS A 121 -18.83 24.00 -10.04
C HIS A 121 -17.55 23.27 -10.47
N LEU A 122 -17.61 21.93 -10.61
CA LEU A 122 -16.47 21.13 -11.05
C LEU A 122 -16.06 21.45 -12.50
N ASP A 123 -17.01 21.71 -13.39
CA ASP A 123 -16.72 22.16 -14.75
C ASP A 123 -15.93 23.48 -14.74
N LYS A 124 -16.35 24.46 -13.93
CA LYS A 124 -15.62 25.73 -13.79
C LYS A 124 -14.22 25.54 -13.22
N LEU A 125 -14.04 24.64 -12.26
CA LEU A 125 -12.73 24.32 -11.70
C LEU A 125 -11.82 23.68 -12.75
N ARG A 126 -12.34 22.71 -13.51
CA ARG A 126 -11.63 22.07 -14.62
C ARG A 126 -11.20 23.12 -15.66
N ASP A 127 -12.09 24.01 -16.04
CA ASP A 127 -11.81 25.04 -17.05
C ASP A 127 -10.70 25.98 -16.56
N LYS A 128 -10.79 26.45 -15.31
CA LYS A 128 -9.74 27.28 -14.67
C LYS A 128 -8.39 26.57 -14.58
N ILE A 129 -8.38 25.27 -14.26
CA ILE A 129 -7.16 24.46 -14.21
C ILE A 129 -6.56 24.29 -15.60
N SER A 130 -7.40 24.12 -16.62
CA SER A 130 -6.97 23.90 -18.00
C SER A 130 -6.28 25.12 -18.62
N GLU A 131 -6.57 26.33 -18.12
CA GLU A 131 -5.90 27.57 -18.53
C GLU A 131 -4.44 27.66 -18.02
N ASN A 132 -4.08 26.93 -16.96
CA ASN A 132 -2.77 27.04 -16.34
C ASN A 132 -1.80 25.95 -16.83
N ILE A 133 -0.79 26.37 -17.58
CA ILE A 133 0.25 25.49 -18.14
C ILE A 133 1.00 24.77 -17.01
N GLY A 134 1.19 23.46 -17.16
CA GLY A 134 1.87 22.64 -16.15
C GLY A 134 0.95 22.15 -15.02
N THR A 135 -0.35 22.47 -15.07
CA THR A 135 -1.34 21.89 -14.17
C THR A 135 -1.92 20.61 -14.76
N TYR A 136 -2.14 19.63 -13.89
CA TYR A 136 -2.74 18.35 -14.22
C TYR A 136 -3.94 18.13 -13.32
N TYR A 137 -4.95 17.45 -13.85
CA TYR A 137 -6.02 16.90 -13.05
C TYR A 137 -6.26 15.46 -13.45
N ALA A 138 -6.58 14.62 -12.47
CA ALA A 138 -6.85 13.21 -12.67
C ALA A 138 -8.27 12.88 -12.23
N GLY A 139 -8.88 11.95 -12.96
CA GLY A 139 -10.08 11.25 -12.53
C GLY A 139 -9.71 9.81 -12.20
N THR A 140 -10.18 9.33 -11.06
CA THR A 140 -10.01 7.94 -10.62
C THR A 140 -11.37 7.38 -10.28
N ASP A 141 -11.59 6.12 -10.60
CA ASP A 141 -12.81 5.42 -10.23
C ASP A 141 -12.55 3.92 -10.14
N ALA A 142 -13.35 3.23 -9.34
CA ALA A 142 -13.31 1.79 -9.25
C ALA A 142 -14.70 1.17 -9.36
N SER A 143 -14.75 0.01 -10.02
CA SER A 143 -15.98 -0.77 -10.13
C SER A 143 -15.81 -2.12 -9.46
N LEU A 144 -16.80 -2.46 -8.63
CA LEU A 144 -16.90 -3.77 -7.99
C LEU A 144 -18.05 -4.57 -8.58
N PRO A 145 -17.80 -5.77 -9.09
CA PRO A 145 -18.85 -6.66 -9.53
C PRO A 145 -19.67 -7.16 -8.33
N LEU A 146 -20.99 -7.16 -8.45
CA LEU A 146 -21.91 -7.68 -7.41
C LEU A 146 -21.71 -9.18 -7.13
N SER A 147 -21.13 -9.90 -8.08
CA SER A 147 -20.82 -11.33 -7.96
C SER A 147 -19.33 -11.51 -7.65
N GLY A 148 -19.03 -12.22 -6.56
CA GLY A 148 -17.65 -12.57 -6.15
C GLY A 148 -16.90 -13.51 -7.11
N ARG A 149 -17.49 -13.80 -8.28
CA ARG A 149 -16.86 -14.52 -9.40
C ARG A 149 -15.88 -13.64 -10.19
N TYR A 150 -16.09 -12.33 -10.21
CA TYR A 150 -15.27 -11.40 -10.99
C TYR A 150 -14.36 -10.59 -10.08
N GLN A 151 -13.32 -10.01 -10.68
CA GLN A 151 -12.37 -9.14 -10.01
C GLN A 151 -12.82 -7.68 -10.12
N ALA A 152 -12.50 -6.88 -9.12
CA ALA A 152 -12.67 -5.44 -9.16
C ALA A 152 -11.75 -4.82 -10.23
N MET A 153 -12.21 -3.72 -10.81
CA MET A 153 -11.47 -2.93 -11.79
C MET A 153 -11.25 -1.53 -11.24
N ALA A 154 -10.03 -1.03 -11.41
CA ALA A 154 -9.65 0.34 -11.11
C ALA A 154 -9.30 1.04 -12.42
N ALA A 155 -9.63 2.32 -12.55
CA ALA A 155 -9.30 3.13 -13.70
C ALA A 155 -8.85 4.52 -13.28
N SER A 156 -7.88 5.04 -14.01
CA SER A 156 -7.43 6.42 -13.84
C SER A 156 -7.16 7.07 -15.19
N ILE A 157 -7.45 8.36 -15.25
CA ILE A 157 -7.28 9.19 -16.41
C ILE A 157 -6.63 10.51 -15.99
N LEU A 158 -5.66 10.97 -16.76
CA LEU A 158 -4.89 12.18 -16.51
C LEU A 158 -5.11 13.17 -17.64
N PHE A 159 -5.36 14.42 -17.29
CA PHE A 159 -5.56 15.52 -18.24
C PHE A 159 -4.59 16.67 -17.98
N SER A 160 -4.26 17.41 -19.04
CA SER A 160 -3.55 18.69 -18.95
C SER A 160 -3.85 19.57 -20.16
N GLY A 161 -4.18 20.83 -19.90
CA GLY A 161 -4.61 21.78 -20.94
C GLY A 161 -5.91 21.35 -21.63
N GLY A 162 -6.84 20.73 -20.89
CA GLY A 162 -8.10 20.21 -21.43
C GLY A 162 -7.99 18.96 -22.31
N VAL A 163 -6.78 18.38 -22.47
CA VAL A 163 -6.54 17.19 -23.31
C VAL A 163 -6.15 16.01 -22.43
N GLU A 164 -6.68 14.83 -22.75
CA GLU A 164 -6.27 13.56 -22.14
C GLU A 164 -4.79 13.30 -22.44
N ARG A 165 -4.01 13.06 -21.39
CA ARG A 165 -2.57 12.78 -21.49
C ARG A 165 -2.26 11.31 -21.27
N TRP A 166 -3.07 10.63 -20.46
CA TRP A 166 -2.86 9.24 -20.12
C TRP A 166 -4.14 8.62 -19.56
N CYS A 167 -4.30 7.32 -19.76
CA CYS A 167 -5.39 6.52 -19.23
C CYS A 167 -4.87 5.12 -18.91
N ALA A 168 -5.28 4.57 -17.77
CA ALA A 168 -5.04 3.18 -17.45
C ALA A 168 -6.25 2.52 -16.81
N ARG A 169 -6.26 1.20 -16.95
CA ARG A 169 -7.25 0.30 -16.36
C ARG A 169 -6.52 -0.90 -15.81
N HIS A 170 -6.78 -1.23 -14.57
CA HIS A 170 -6.13 -2.33 -13.89
C HIS A 170 -7.15 -3.23 -13.22
N VAL A 171 -6.84 -4.51 -13.22
CA VAL A 171 -7.54 -5.49 -12.39
C VAL A 171 -7.03 -5.33 -10.97
N ALA A 172 -7.90 -4.95 -10.04
CA ALA A 172 -7.58 -4.77 -8.62
C ALA A 172 -7.74 -6.07 -7.81
N GLY A 173 -8.33 -7.11 -8.40
CA GLY A 173 -8.50 -8.42 -7.77
C GLY A 173 -9.76 -8.50 -6.89
N LYS A 174 -9.77 -9.41 -5.90
CA LYS A 174 -10.88 -9.55 -4.94
C LYS A 174 -10.63 -8.66 -3.72
N VAL A 175 -10.91 -7.37 -3.88
CA VAL A 175 -10.67 -6.35 -2.87
C VAL A 175 -11.96 -5.61 -2.53
N THR A 176 -11.93 -4.79 -1.46
CA THR A 176 -13.08 -3.94 -1.12
C THR A 176 -13.16 -2.72 -2.06
N ALA A 177 -14.30 -2.03 -2.07
CA ALA A 177 -14.45 -0.81 -2.88
C ALA A 177 -13.41 0.27 -2.51
N PRO A 178 -13.19 0.60 -1.23
CA PRO A 178 -12.15 1.55 -0.86
C PRO A 178 -10.74 1.13 -1.29
N ASP A 179 -10.41 -0.17 -1.26
CA ASP A 179 -9.10 -0.66 -1.70
C ASP A 179 -8.92 -0.51 -3.22
N ALA A 180 -9.98 -0.77 -4.00
CA ALA A 180 -9.94 -0.61 -5.44
C ALA A 180 -9.85 0.87 -5.86
N GLU A 181 -10.55 1.76 -5.17
CA GLU A 181 -10.45 3.21 -5.35
C GLU A 181 -9.03 3.71 -5.02
N LEU A 182 -8.47 3.24 -3.89
CA LEU A 182 -7.11 3.59 -3.52
C LEU A 182 -6.08 3.08 -4.54
N TYR A 183 -6.33 1.92 -5.16
CA TYR A 183 -5.50 1.37 -6.21
C TYR A 183 -5.64 2.13 -7.55
N ALA A 184 -6.73 2.86 -7.76
CA ALA A 184 -6.92 3.70 -8.93
C ALA A 184 -6.09 4.99 -8.87
N ILE A 185 -5.80 5.48 -7.65
CA ILE A 185 -5.00 6.68 -7.36
C ILE A 185 -3.50 6.40 -7.53
#